data_AF-A0A1Z4QE48-F1
#
_entry.id   AF-A0A1Z4QE48-F1
#
_cell.length_a   1.000
_cell.length_b   1.000
_cell.length_c   1.000
_cell.angle_alpha   90.00
_cell.angle_beta   90.00
_cell.angle_gamma   90.00
#
_symmetry.space_group_name_H-M   'P 1'
#
loop_
_entity.id
_entity.type
_entity.pdbx_description
1 polymer ?
#
loop_
_entity_poly.entity_id
_entity_poly.type
_entity_poly.pdbx_seq_one_letter_code
_entity_poly.pdbx_strand_id
1 'polypeptide(L)'
;MTELDESYDIQRTTISAEAKQIAKRFSTAINDFRWRYDYLKFCKVLGYEPTEYTKKEYNKFLQLAESLHYFDPKSLAKLIDAAEGKR
;
A
#
# COMPACT_ATOMS: atom_id res chain seq x y z
N MET A 1 11.56 -22.46 -21.84
CA MET A 1 11.46 -23.03 -20.49
C MET A 1 12.62 -22.45 -19.72
N THR A 2 12.43 -21.29 -19.09
CA THR A 2 13.49 -20.64 -18.30
C THR A 2 13.53 -21.35 -16.96
N GLU A 3 14.62 -22.07 -16.73
CA GLU A 3 14.96 -22.66 -15.44
C GLU A 3 15.13 -21.50 -14.44
N LEU A 4 14.22 -21.40 -13.48
CA LEU A 4 14.41 -20.53 -12.31
C LEU A 4 15.43 -21.22 -11.41
N ASP A 5 16.70 -21.05 -11.77
CA ASP A 5 17.79 -21.10 -10.82
C ASP A 5 17.65 -19.89 -9.90
N GLU A 6 17.18 -20.13 -8.69
CA GLU A 6 17.48 -19.29 -7.53
C GLU A 6 16.85 -19.99 -6.32
N SER A 7 17.72 -20.65 -5.55
CA SER A 7 17.48 -20.93 -4.14
C SER A 7 17.10 -19.61 -3.45
N TYR A 8 15.80 -19.29 -3.43
CA TYR A 8 15.25 -18.33 -2.48
C TYR A 8 15.45 -18.96 -1.12
N ASP A 9 16.59 -18.67 -0.51
CA ASP A 9 16.80 -18.89 0.91
C ASP A 9 15.72 -18.06 1.60
N ILE A 10 14.59 -18.69 1.94
CA ILE A 10 13.51 -18.09 2.71
C ILE A 10 14.06 -17.93 4.13
N GLN A 11 15.03 -17.03 4.29
CA GLN A 11 15.43 -16.55 5.58
C GLN A 11 14.15 -16.09 6.24
N ARG A 12 13.81 -16.71 7.37
CA ARG A 12 12.72 -16.29 8.24
C ARG A 12 13.10 -14.91 8.78
N THR A 13 12.93 -13.90 7.95
CA THR A 13 13.17 -12.50 8.26
C THR A 13 12.20 -12.15 9.39
N THR A 14 12.80 -11.79 10.52
CA THR A 14 12.04 -11.39 11.69
C THR A 14 11.45 -10.02 11.40
N ILE A 15 10.16 -9.99 11.07
CA ILE A 15 9.46 -8.75 10.74
C ILE A 15 9.48 -7.83 11.97
N SER A 16 9.98 -6.61 11.81
CA SER A 16 10.09 -5.64 12.89
C SER A 16 8.70 -5.27 13.45
N ALA A 17 8.64 -4.93 14.74
CA ALA A 17 7.37 -4.50 15.36
C ALA A 17 6.86 -3.20 14.72
N GLU A 18 7.78 -2.32 14.34
CA GLU A 18 7.52 -1.06 13.66
C GLU A 18 6.89 -1.29 12.28
N ALA A 19 7.47 -2.15 11.43
CA ALA A 19 6.92 -2.45 10.12
C ALA A 19 5.53 -3.10 10.21
N LYS A 20 5.29 -3.98 11.19
CA LYS A 20 3.94 -4.51 11.45
C LYS A 20 2.95 -3.41 11.81
N GLN A 21 3.37 -2.47 12.65
CA GLN A 21 2.52 -1.36 13.06
C GLN A 21 2.23 -0.42 11.89
N ILE A 22 3.23 -0.08 11.07
CA ILE A 22 3.07 0.75 9.88
C ILE A 22 2.16 0.05 8.88
N ALA A 23 2.43 -1.21 8.52
CA ALA A 23 1.62 -1.98 7.59
C ALA A 23 0.15 -2.03 8.02
N LYS A 24 -0.10 -2.34 9.29
CA LYS A 24 -1.46 -2.39 9.84
C LYS A 24 -2.13 -1.02 9.80
N ARG A 25 -1.45 0.04 10.26
CA ARG A 25 -2.01 1.41 10.28
C ARG A 25 -2.30 1.90 8.86
N PHE A 26 -1.38 1.68 7.93
CA PHE A 26 -1.49 2.12 6.55
C PHE A 26 -2.61 1.37 5.81
N SER A 27 -2.61 0.04 5.86
CA SER A 27 -3.65 -0.75 5.20
C SER A 27 -5.04 -0.46 5.79
N THR A 28 -5.14 -0.34 7.11
CA THR A 28 -6.39 0.04 7.78
C THR A 28 -6.83 1.44 7.36
N ALA A 29 -5.94 2.44 7.41
CA ALA A 29 -6.28 3.82 7.04
C ALA A 29 -6.74 3.93 5.58
N ILE A 30 -6.07 3.27 4.63
CA ILE A 30 -6.46 3.29 3.22
C ILE A 30 -7.75 2.50 2.96
N ASN A 31 -8.01 1.42 3.69
CA ASN A 31 -9.21 0.62 3.56
C ASN A 31 -10.44 1.25 4.23
N ASP A 32 -10.27 1.85 5.40
CA ASP A 32 -11.35 2.48 6.19
C ASP A 32 -11.65 3.92 5.74
N PHE A 33 -10.75 4.55 4.97
CA PHE A 33 -11.03 5.86 4.40
C PHE A 33 -12.16 5.77 3.36
N ARG A 34 -13.34 6.24 3.78
CA ARG A 34 -14.59 6.31 3.00
C ARG A 34 -14.51 7.17 1.72
N TRP A 35 -13.33 7.68 1.32
CA TRP A 35 -13.14 8.47 0.10
C TRP A 35 -13.19 7.66 -1.18
N ARG A 36 -13.28 6.33 -1.12
CA ARG A 36 -13.50 5.51 -2.32
C ARG A 36 -14.71 5.94 -3.16
N TYR A 37 -15.62 6.70 -2.56
CA TYR A 37 -16.86 7.16 -3.17
C TYR A 37 -17.02 8.69 -3.17
N ASP A 38 -16.02 9.45 -2.75
CA ASP A 38 -16.12 10.92 -2.61
C ASP A 38 -14.91 11.65 -3.20
N TYR A 39 -14.99 11.88 -4.52
CA TYR A 39 -14.01 12.65 -5.29
C TYR A 39 -13.82 14.07 -4.74
N LEU A 40 -14.89 14.76 -4.32
CA LEU A 40 -14.79 16.13 -3.83
C LEU A 40 -14.07 16.19 -2.48
N LYS A 41 -14.30 15.21 -1.60
CA LYS A 41 -13.57 15.08 -0.35
C LYS A 41 -12.10 14.73 -0.58
N PHE A 42 -11.80 13.85 -1.53
CA PHE A 42 -10.42 13.57 -1.96
C PHE A 42 -9.71 14.85 -2.40
N CYS A 43 -10.33 15.65 -3.28
CA CYS A 43 -9.80 16.94 -3.70
C CYS A 43 -9.59 17.89 -2.51
N LYS A 44 -10.60 18.02 -1.63
CA LYS A 44 -10.53 18.90 -0.46
C LYS A 44 -9.38 18.58 0.46
N VAL A 45 -9.11 17.29 0.74
CA VAL A 45 -8.05 16.93 1.69
C VAL A 45 -6.66 17.04 1.08
N LEU A 46 -6.53 16.78 -0.22
CA LEU A 46 -5.26 16.93 -0.92
C LEU A 46 -5.01 18.37 -1.41
N GLY A 47 -5.96 19.29 -1.21
CA GLY A 47 -5.84 20.68 -1.64
C GLY A 47 -5.91 20.84 -3.16
N TYR A 48 -6.55 19.91 -3.85
CA TYR A 48 -6.73 19.96 -5.30
C TYR A 48 -8.00 20.71 -5.69
N GLU A 49 -7.93 21.37 -6.85
CA GLU A 49 -9.12 21.79 -7.57
C GLU A 49 -9.73 20.58 -8.30
N PRO A 50 -11.08 20.48 -8.35
CA PRO A 50 -11.75 19.39 -9.03
C PRO A 50 -11.66 19.57 -10.55
N THR A 51 -10.63 19.00 -11.16
CA THR A 51 -10.35 19.06 -12.60
C THR A 51 -10.25 17.66 -13.22
N GLU A 52 -10.20 17.55 -14.55
CA GLU A 52 -9.97 16.27 -15.23
C GLU A 52 -8.60 15.66 -14.88
N TYR A 53 -7.59 16.48 -14.54
CA TYR A 53 -6.32 15.99 -14.03
C TYR A 53 -6.52 15.29 -12.68
N THR A 54 -7.18 15.95 -11.74
CA THR A 54 -7.41 15.42 -10.40
C THR A 54 -8.28 14.16 -10.41
N LYS A 55 -9.20 14.05 -11.38
CA LYS A 55 -9.99 12.84 -11.60
C LYS A 55 -9.13 11.62 -11.98
N LYS A 56 -8.06 11.82 -12.74
CA LYS A 56 -7.09 10.75 -13.05
C LYS A 56 -6.31 10.34 -11.81
N GLU A 57 -5.86 11.28 -11.00
CA GLU A 57 -5.18 10.99 -9.73
C GLU A 57 -6.11 10.27 -8.74
N TYR A 58 -7.39 10.66 -8.69
CA TYR A 58 -8.40 9.95 -7.91
C TYR A 58 -8.56 8.50 -8.34
N ASN A 59 -8.60 8.22 -9.65
CA ASN A 59 -8.67 6.84 -10.14
C ASN A 59 -7.45 6.00 -9.75
N LYS A 60 -6.23 6.59 -9.76
CA LYS A 60 -5.02 5.91 -9.27
C LYS A 60 -5.14 5.60 -7.78
N PHE A 61 -5.68 6.52 -6.99
CA PHE A 61 -5.94 6.29 -5.57
C PHE A 61 -6.93 5.13 -5.35
N LEU A 62 -8.01 5.05 -6.15
CA LEU A 62 -8.95 3.94 -6.08
C LEU A 62 -8.27 2.60 -6.39
N GLN A 63 -7.45 2.54 -7.44
CA GLN A 63 -6.69 1.34 -7.80
C GLN A 63 -5.70 0.93 -6.71
N LEU A 64 -5.02 1.89 -6.07
CA LEU A 64 -4.14 1.62 -4.94
C LEU A 64 -4.93 1.04 -3.75
N ALA A 65 -6.07 1.65 -3.41
CA ALA A 65 -6.89 1.20 -2.29
C ALA A 65 -7.47 -0.19 -2.53
N GLU A 66 -7.89 -0.49 -3.75
CA GLU A 66 -8.31 -1.83 -4.16
C GLU A 66 -7.14 -2.82 -4.12
N SER A 67 -5.97 -2.44 -4.64
CA SER A 67 -4.78 -3.31 -4.63
C SER A 67 -4.36 -3.68 -3.20
N LEU A 68 -4.36 -2.71 -2.28
CA LEU A 68 -4.02 -2.92 -0.87
C LEU A 68 -5.05 -3.79 -0.13
N HIS A 69 -6.25 -3.99 -0.67
CA HIS A 69 -7.21 -4.95 -0.12
C HIS A 69 -6.74 -6.39 -0.29
N TYR A 70 -5.98 -6.69 -1.35
CA TYR A 70 -5.47 -8.03 -1.63
C TYR A 70 -4.19 -8.39 -0.85
N PHE A 71 -3.52 -7.39 -0.26
CA PHE A 71 -2.33 -7.64 0.55
C PHE A 71 -2.70 -7.86 2.01
N ASP A 72 -2.30 -8.99 2.57
CA ASP A 72 -2.37 -9.18 4.01
C ASP A 72 -1.33 -8.28 4.72
N PRO A 73 -1.62 -7.80 5.95
CA PRO A 73 -0.73 -6.91 6.67
C PRO A 73 0.68 -7.47 6.94
N LYS A 74 0.85 -8.80 7.00
CA LYS A 74 2.15 -9.43 7.24
C LYS A 74 3.03 -9.34 5.99
N SER A 75 2.45 -9.51 4.80
CA SER A 75 3.16 -9.32 3.54
C SER A 75 3.59 -7.86 3.35
N LEU A 76 2.72 -6.89 3.65
CA LEU A 76 3.08 -5.47 3.62
C LEU A 76 4.22 -5.13 4.59
N ALA A 77 4.20 -5.69 5.80
CA ALA A 77 5.25 -5.46 6.79
C ALA A 77 6.62 -5.97 6.30
N LYS A 78 6.67 -7.12 5.64
CA LYS A 78 7.91 -7.63 5.02
C LYS A 78 8.45 -6.70 3.94
N LEU A 79 7.57 -6.16 3.09
CA LEU A 79 7.96 -5.21 2.05
C LEU A 79 8.55 -3.93 2.65
N ILE A 80 7.97 -3.43 3.75
CA ILE A 80 8.48 -2.27 4.48
C ILE A 80 9.86 -2.55 5.06
N ASP A 81 10.05 -3.67 5.78
CA ASP A 81 11.36 -4.02 6.35
C ASP A 81 12.44 -4.16 5.26
N ALA A 82 12.09 -4.78 4.12
CA ALA A 82 12.99 -4.92 2.99
C ALA A 82 13.39 -3.57 2.38
N ALA A 83 12.44 -2.63 2.29
CA ALA A 83 12.68 -1.28 1.78
C ALA A 83 13.54 -0.43 2.72
N GLU A 84 13.39 -0.59 4.04
CA GLU A 84 14.17 0.12 5.04
C GLU A 84 15.59 -0.46 5.24
N GLY A 85 15.92 -1.57 4.59
CA GLY A 85 17.23 -2.21 4.72
C GLY A 85 17.49 -2.77 6.12
N LYS A 86 16.45 -2.93 6.95
CA LYS A 86 16.53 -3.62 8.24
C LYS A 86 16.62 -5.13 7.97
N ARG A 87 17.84 -5.59 7.67
CA ARG A 87 18.21 -7.01 7.60
C ARG A 87 18.51 -7.55 9.00
#